data_AF-A0A0F9NSF1-F1
#
_entry.id   AF-A0A0F9NSF1-F1
#
_cell.length_a   1.000
_cell.length_b   1.000
_cell.length_c   1.000
_cell.angle_alpha   90.00
_cell.angle_beta   90.00
_cell.angle_gamma   90.00
#
_symmetry.space_group_name_H-M   'P 1'
#
loop_
_entity.id
_entity.type
_entity.pdbx_description
1 polymer ?
#
loop_
_entity_poly.entity_id
_entity_poly.type
_entity_poly.pdbx_seq_one_letter_code
_entity_poly.pdbx_strand_id
1 'polypeptide(L)'
;MKKIKKVLFIIISLILIPLIFSTLIILTKAEADIPSNFNQDLDLDEIYIYRIAAFNTSKHLEWADLDWAAPTKGYVNVTPGGLLKINFTGFYNKDPNDFFNLFESPIPYMEIEFVMNRSGILITNTTLYNISNGEAAQDLLIGYNKFKSGFLIPTNNFNNLIEQANAQDEPPYMNATVLIQETSRTLSFEFQQKAFFQQKTFCTYDKLTGLLIYTNTTVGNYFLEMTLTNLPDYTSDSNLIPSFQLSLIITALFTTSIIYIFVVKRKIKAN
;
A
#
# COMPACT_ATOMS: atom_id res chain seq x y z
N MET A 1 -12.66 3.96 -56.37
CA MET A 1 -13.23 4.39 -55.06
C MET A 1 -13.71 3.25 -54.13
N LYS A 2 -14.38 2.18 -54.60
CA LYS A 2 -14.87 1.10 -53.70
C LYS A 2 -13.78 0.37 -52.90
N LYS A 3 -12.59 0.16 -53.47
CA LYS A 3 -11.45 -0.49 -52.79
C LYS A 3 -10.89 0.35 -51.64
N ILE A 4 -10.74 1.67 -51.82
CA ILE A 4 -10.23 2.59 -50.79
C ILE A 4 -11.16 2.63 -49.56
N LYS A 5 -12.48 2.59 -49.76
CA LYS A 5 -13.46 2.56 -48.65
C LYS A 5 -13.38 1.27 -47.81
N LYS A 6 -13.05 0.13 -48.43
CA LYS A 6 -12.86 -1.14 -47.70
C LYS A 6 -11.56 -1.14 -46.89
N VAL A 7 -10.47 -0.64 -47.47
CA VAL A 7 -9.17 -0.54 -46.78
C VAL A 7 -9.26 0.39 -45.56
N LEU A 8 -9.92 1.54 -45.70
CA LEU A 8 -10.11 2.47 -44.59
C LEU A 8 -10.94 1.87 -43.45
N PHE A 9 -11.99 1.10 -43.76
CA PHE A 9 -12.81 0.42 -42.75
C PHE A 9 -12.02 -0.65 -41.99
N ILE A 10 -11.17 -1.40 -42.70
CA ILE A 10 -10.29 -2.41 -42.09
C ILE A 10 -9.28 -1.74 -41.16
N ILE A 11 -8.65 -0.64 -41.58
CA ILE A 11 -7.68 0.11 -40.75
C ILE A 11 -8.35 0.68 -39.50
N ILE A 12 -9.54 1.29 -39.64
CA ILE A 12 -10.33 1.80 -38.50
C ILE A 12 -10.67 0.66 -37.54
N SER A 13 -11.13 -0.50 -38.04
CA SER A 13 -11.46 -1.65 -37.21
C SER A 13 -10.25 -2.26 -36.51
N LEU A 14 -9.08 -2.28 -37.16
CA LEU A 14 -7.84 -2.84 -36.60
C LEU A 14 -7.17 -1.93 -35.58
N ILE A 15 -7.44 -0.62 -35.60
CA ILE A 15 -6.82 0.35 -34.68
C ILE A 15 -7.78 0.70 -33.54
N LEU A 16 -9.07 0.97 -33.83
CA LEU A 16 -10.01 1.42 -32.81
C LEU A 16 -10.50 0.29 -31.89
N ILE A 17 -10.67 -0.94 -32.40
CA ILE A 17 -11.15 -2.05 -31.57
C ILE A 17 -10.10 -2.40 -30.50
N PRO A 18 -8.79 -2.57 -30.81
CA PRO A 18 -7.78 -2.78 -29.78
C PRO A 18 -7.67 -1.61 -28.81
N LEU A 19 -7.86 -0.36 -29.27
CA LEU A 19 -7.85 0.81 -28.38
C LEU A 19 -8.98 0.72 -27.33
N ILE A 20 -10.20 0.36 -27.75
CA ILE A 20 -11.36 0.19 -26.85
C ILE A 20 -11.08 -0.91 -25.81
N PHE A 21 -10.52 -2.05 -26.25
CA PHE A 21 -10.16 -3.13 -25.33
C PHE A 21 -9.00 -2.75 -24.40
N SER A 22 -8.00 -2.00 -24.88
CA SER A 22 -6.90 -1.54 -24.03
C SER A 22 -7.36 -0.53 -22.97
N THR A 23 -8.34 0.32 -23.26
CA THR A 23 -8.94 1.22 -22.24
C THR A 23 -9.84 0.49 -21.26
N LEU A 24 -10.51 -0.59 -21.67
CA LEU A 24 -11.34 -1.43 -20.80
C LEU A 24 -10.48 -2.30 -19.86
N ILE A 25 -9.33 -2.79 -20.33
CA ILE A 25 -8.41 -3.61 -19.54
C ILE A 25 -7.73 -2.79 -18.43
N ILE A 26 -7.56 -1.47 -18.60
CA ILE A 26 -7.02 -0.59 -17.55
C ILE A 26 -8.07 -0.32 -16.44
N LEU A 27 -9.35 -0.61 -16.66
CA LEU A 27 -10.44 -0.23 -15.75
C LEU A 27 -10.95 -1.34 -14.82
N THR A 28 -10.34 -2.53 -14.84
CA THR A 28 -10.74 -3.64 -13.95
C THR A 28 -9.63 -3.99 -12.98
N LYS A 29 -9.18 -3.02 -12.19
CA LYS A 29 -8.79 -3.34 -10.82
C LYS A 29 -10.12 -3.52 -10.09
N ALA A 30 -10.35 -4.66 -9.45
CA ALA A 30 -11.52 -4.78 -8.57
C ALA A 30 -11.43 -3.63 -7.57
N GLU A 31 -12.48 -2.78 -7.46
CA GLU A 31 -12.60 -1.86 -6.34
C GLU A 31 -12.53 -2.74 -5.09
N ALA A 32 -11.36 -2.79 -4.47
CA ALA A 32 -11.19 -3.47 -3.21
C ALA A 32 -11.84 -2.56 -2.18
N ASP A 33 -13.10 -2.84 -1.85
CA ASP A 33 -13.82 -2.09 -0.83
C ASP A 33 -13.01 -2.11 0.47
N ILE A 34 -12.68 -0.92 0.97
CA ILE A 34 -12.01 -0.77 2.26
C ILE A 34 -13.02 -1.19 3.33
N PRO A 35 -12.73 -2.22 4.15
CA PRO A 35 -13.68 -2.70 5.14
C PRO A 35 -14.04 -1.58 6.13
N SER A 36 -15.28 -1.54 6.61
CA SER A 36 -15.81 -0.41 7.39
C SER A 36 -15.11 -0.17 8.73
N ASN A 37 -14.40 -1.18 9.24
CA ASN A 37 -13.56 -1.05 10.44
C ASN A 37 -12.23 -0.35 10.15
N PHE A 38 -11.87 -0.08 8.90
CA PHE A 38 -10.66 0.66 8.51
C PHE A 38 -10.98 2.12 8.18
N ASN A 39 -9.92 2.90 8.05
CA ASN A 39 -9.97 4.29 7.62
C ASN A 39 -10.30 4.38 6.12
N GLN A 40 -11.40 5.06 5.80
CA GLN A 40 -11.97 5.09 4.45
C GLN A 40 -11.25 6.04 3.50
N ASP A 41 -10.40 6.92 4.02
CA ASP A 41 -9.63 7.88 3.20
C ASP A 41 -8.34 7.27 2.65
N LEU A 42 -8.02 6.01 2.95
CA LEU A 42 -6.90 5.30 2.36
C LEU A 42 -7.05 5.18 0.84
N ASP A 43 -5.98 5.44 0.09
CA ASP A 43 -5.97 5.28 -1.37
C ASP A 43 -5.23 3.99 -1.75
N LEU A 44 -5.97 3.00 -2.26
CA LEU A 44 -5.41 1.71 -2.68
C LEU A 44 -4.76 1.76 -4.08
N ASP A 45 -4.85 2.89 -4.78
CA ASP A 45 -4.21 3.10 -6.08
C ASP A 45 -2.86 3.82 -5.98
N GLU A 46 -2.53 4.35 -4.80
CA GLU A 46 -1.26 5.02 -4.53
C GLU A 46 -0.17 4.04 -4.07
N ILE A 47 1.07 4.33 -4.45
CA ILE A 47 2.25 3.64 -3.92
C ILE A 47 2.87 4.49 -2.82
N TYR A 48 2.86 4.01 -1.59
CA TYR A 48 3.40 4.72 -0.43
C TYR A 48 4.91 4.54 -0.31
N ILE A 49 5.65 5.64 -0.26
CA ILE A 49 7.12 5.66 -0.33
C ILE A 49 7.69 6.05 1.03
N TYR A 50 8.36 5.09 1.66
CA TYR A 50 9.08 5.25 2.92
C TYR A 50 10.56 5.49 2.65
N ARG A 51 11.10 6.60 3.13
CA ARG A 51 12.54 6.86 3.10
C ARG A 51 13.20 6.22 4.31
N ILE A 52 14.25 5.45 4.06
CA ILE A 52 15.05 4.83 5.12
C ILE A 52 16.10 5.82 5.62
N ALA A 53 16.02 6.19 6.89
CA ALA A 53 17.05 6.98 7.56
C ALA A 53 18.18 6.06 8.04
N ALA A 54 17.84 4.93 8.65
CA ALA A 54 18.79 3.89 8.94
C ALA A 54 18.15 2.50 8.89
N PHE A 55 18.92 1.55 8.38
CA PHE A 55 18.59 0.14 8.34
C PHE A 55 19.90 -0.59 8.62
N ASN A 56 19.99 -1.23 9.77
CA ASN A 56 21.18 -1.98 10.15
C ASN A 56 20.78 -3.39 10.52
N THR A 57 21.40 -4.34 9.84
CA THR A 57 21.28 -5.75 10.12
C THR A 57 22.68 -6.33 9.98
N SER A 58 23.13 -7.14 10.95
CA SER A 58 24.46 -7.75 10.89
C SER A 58 24.65 -8.73 9.73
N LYS A 59 23.55 -9.12 9.06
CA LYS A 59 23.45 -9.94 7.83
C LYS A 59 22.24 -9.45 7.05
N HIS A 60 22.08 -9.83 5.77
CA HIS A 60 20.82 -9.58 5.07
C HIS A 60 19.63 -10.08 5.89
N LEU A 61 18.55 -9.29 5.97
CA LEU A 61 17.35 -9.68 6.71
C LEU A 61 16.68 -10.82 5.94
N GLU A 62 16.62 -12.00 6.55
CA GLU A 62 15.88 -13.13 5.99
C GLU A 62 14.40 -12.91 6.25
N TRP A 63 13.59 -12.90 5.19
CA TRP A 63 12.16 -12.69 5.29
C TRP A 63 11.48 -14.03 5.60
N ALA A 64 10.96 -14.15 6.82
CA ALA A 64 10.25 -15.32 7.28
C ALA A 64 8.83 -15.36 6.71
N ASP A 65 8.35 -16.55 6.39
CA ASP A 65 6.92 -16.76 6.17
C ASP A 65 6.21 -16.84 7.54
N LEU A 66 4.90 -16.60 7.56
CA LEU A 66 4.07 -16.83 8.75
C LEU A 66 3.98 -18.33 9.06
N ASP A 67 4.02 -19.20 8.04
CA ASP A 67 4.27 -20.63 8.24
C ASP A 67 5.75 -20.88 8.56
N TRP A 68 6.06 -21.08 9.85
CA TRP A 68 7.43 -21.30 10.31
C TRP A 68 8.07 -22.59 9.78
N ALA A 69 7.29 -23.51 9.21
CA ALA A 69 7.81 -24.70 8.55
C ALA A 69 8.07 -24.47 7.05
N ALA A 70 7.57 -23.37 6.48
CA ALA A 70 7.80 -23.03 5.09
C ALA A 70 9.22 -22.47 4.89
N PRO A 71 9.80 -22.65 3.68
CA PRO A 71 11.05 -21.98 3.34
C PRO A 71 10.88 -20.46 3.39
N THR A 72 11.96 -19.77 3.74
CA THR A 72 11.97 -18.29 3.79
C THR A 72 11.73 -17.70 2.40
N LYS A 73 11.11 -16.51 2.35
CA LYS A 73 10.79 -15.81 1.09
C LYS A 73 12.02 -15.14 0.46
N GLY A 74 13.20 -15.34 1.05
CA GLY A 74 14.49 -14.84 0.60
C GLY A 74 15.08 -13.80 1.54
N TYR A 75 16.06 -13.06 1.03
CA TYR A 75 16.77 -12.04 1.79
C TYR A 75 16.45 -10.65 1.26
N VAL A 76 16.11 -9.74 2.15
CA VAL A 76 15.90 -8.33 1.84
C VAL A 76 17.02 -7.48 2.42
N ASN A 77 17.28 -6.36 1.77
CA ASN A 77 18.22 -5.36 2.26
C ASN A 77 17.87 -3.99 1.70
N VAL A 78 18.12 -2.97 2.50
CA VAL A 78 18.02 -1.56 2.12
C VAL A 78 19.16 -0.80 2.81
N THR A 79 19.60 0.30 2.21
CA THR A 79 20.67 1.14 2.76
C THR A 79 20.10 2.48 3.22
N PRO A 80 20.77 3.19 4.15
CA PRO A 80 20.43 4.58 4.46
C PRO A 80 20.28 5.44 3.19
N GLY A 81 19.20 6.21 3.13
CA GLY A 81 18.79 6.98 1.94
C GLY A 81 18.10 6.18 0.85
N GLY A 82 17.97 4.85 1.01
CA GLY A 82 17.12 3.99 0.19
C GLY A 82 15.63 4.17 0.49
N LEU A 83 14.80 3.36 -0.16
CA LEU A 83 13.33 3.44 -0.08
C LEU A 83 12.72 2.05 0.15
N LEU A 84 11.58 2.04 0.83
CA LEU A 84 10.58 0.98 0.76
C LEU A 84 9.36 1.55 0.03
N LYS A 85 8.87 0.85 -0.99
CA LYS A 85 7.61 1.21 -1.66
C LYS A 85 6.54 0.18 -1.34
N ILE A 86 5.42 0.64 -0.82
CA ILE A 86 4.30 -0.19 -0.37
C ILE A 86 3.14 0.04 -1.32
N ASN A 87 2.72 -1.02 -2.01
CA ASN A 87 1.57 -1.03 -2.89
C ASN A 87 0.50 -1.92 -2.27
N PHE A 88 -0.56 -1.34 -1.68
CA PHE A 88 -1.63 -2.13 -1.09
C PHE A 88 -2.46 -2.81 -2.20
N THR A 89 -2.61 -4.13 -2.10
CA THR A 89 -3.33 -4.93 -3.11
C THR A 89 -4.77 -5.23 -2.70
N GLY A 90 -5.15 -4.93 -1.46
CA GLY A 90 -6.51 -5.08 -0.94
C GLY A 90 -6.55 -5.64 0.48
N PHE A 91 -7.75 -6.08 0.88
CA PHE A 91 -8.01 -6.66 2.20
C PHE A 91 -8.49 -8.10 2.04
N TYR A 92 -7.87 -9.03 2.77
CA TYR A 92 -8.15 -10.46 2.65
C TYR A 92 -8.21 -11.11 4.03
N ASN A 93 -8.61 -12.39 4.05
CA ASN A 93 -8.59 -13.17 5.28
C ASN A 93 -7.17 -13.26 5.83
N LYS A 94 -7.06 -13.13 7.15
CA LYS A 94 -5.81 -13.33 7.87
C LYS A 94 -5.31 -14.76 7.69
N ASP A 95 -4.00 -14.89 7.49
CA ASP A 95 -3.37 -16.19 7.45
C ASP A 95 -3.57 -16.93 8.79
N PRO A 96 -4.02 -18.19 8.78
CA PRO A 96 -4.18 -18.97 10.02
C PRO A 96 -2.92 -19.06 10.89
N ASN A 97 -1.73 -18.93 10.29
CA ASN A 97 -0.45 -18.96 10.99
C ASN A 97 -0.06 -17.60 11.60
N ASP A 98 -0.79 -16.50 11.35
CA ASP A 98 -0.57 -15.21 12.04
C ASP A 98 -1.25 -15.15 13.42
N PHE A 99 -1.20 -16.25 14.17
CA PHE A 99 -1.91 -16.40 15.46
C PHE A 99 -1.32 -15.55 16.59
N PHE A 100 -0.12 -15.00 16.41
CA PHE A 100 0.50 -14.07 17.36
C PHE A 100 0.14 -12.60 17.12
N ASN A 101 -0.55 -12.27 16.03
CA ASN A 101 -1.06 -10.93 15.79
C ASN A 101 -2.45 -10.80 16.42
N LEU A 102 -2.71 -9.73 17.19
CA LEU A 102 -4.02 -9.51 17.82
C LEU A 102 -5.09 -8.97 16.85
N PHE A 103 -4.68 -8.49 15.67
CA PHE A 103 -5.61 -7.92 14.71
C PHE A 103 -6.30 -9.02 13.92
N GLU A 104 -7.62 -8.91 13.81
CA GLU A 104 -8.48 -9.93 13.20
C GLU A 104 -8.69 -9.69 11.70
N SER A 105 -9.28 -10.69 11.03
CA SER A 105 -9.69 -10.54 9.64
C SER A 105 -10.77 -9.46 9.46
N PRO A 106 -10.80 -8.77 8.31
CA PRO A 106 -9.82 -8.84 7.21
C PRO A 106 -8.55 -8.04 7.52
N ILE A 107 -7.42 -8.41 6.90
CA ILE A 107 -6.15 -7.68 7.01
C ILE A 107 -5.66 -7.16 5.65
N PRO A 108 -4.92 -6.04 5.61
CA PRO A 108 -4.35 -5.53 4.37
C PRO A 108 -3.25 -6.46 3.85
N TYR A 109 -3.18 -6.59 2.53
CA TYR A 109 -2.07 -7.20 1.82
C TYR A 109 -1.40 -6.19 0.91
N MET A 110 -0.11 -6.37 0.66
CA MET A 110 0.70 -5.45 -0.12
C MET A 110 1.82 -6.16 -0.88
N GLU A 111 2.35 -5.44 -1.86
CA GLU A 111 3.67 -5.67 -2.43
C GLU A 111 4.66 -4.70 -1.78
N ILE A 112 5.87 -5.18 -1.50
CA ILE A 112 6.93 -4.38 -0.87
C ILE A 112 8.15 -4.38 -1.79
N GLU A 113 8.47 -3.24 -2.37
CA GLU A 113 9.71 -3.04 -3.13
C GLU A 113 10.80 -2.42 -2.25
N PHE A 114 11.92 -3.11 -2.11
CA PHE A 114 13.11 -2.62 -1.42
C PHE A 114 14.06 -1.98 -2.44
N VAL A 115 14.35 -0.70 -2.27
CA VAL A 115 15.22 0.09 -3.16
C VAL A 115 16.44 0.57 -2.39
N MET A 116 17.62 0.08 -2.77
CA MET A 116 18.87 0.48 -2.14
C MET A 116 19.38 1.80 -2.72
N ASN A 117 19.98 2.61 -1.87
CA ASN A 117 20.85 3.70 -2.29
C ASN A 117 22.30 3.17 -2.41
N ARG A 118 22.79 3.07 -3.64
CA ARG A 118 24.20 2.75 -3.94
C ARG A 118 24.89 4.01 -4.45
N SER A 119 25.58 4.70 -3.55
CA SER A 119 26.38 5.89 -3.87
C SER A 119 25.57 7.01 -4.53
N GLY A 120 24.34 7.24 -4.06
CA GLY A 120 23.41 8.26 -4.57
C GLY A 120 22.47 7.76 -5.67
N ILE A 121 22.63 6.52 -6.14
CA ILE A 121 21.77 5.92 -7.17
C ILE A 121 20.80 4.94 -6.51
N LEU A 122 19.51 5.15 -6.74
CA LEU A 122 18.44 4.26 -6.27
C LEU A 122 18.30 3.06 -7.22
N ILE A 123 18.46 1.86 -6.68
CA ILE A 123 18.42 0.60 -7.43
C ILE A 123 17.53 -0.39 -6.69
N THR A 124 16.53 -0.92 -7.39
CA THR A 124 15.66 -1.98 -6.88
C THR A 124 16.50 -3.21 -6.49
N ASN A 125 16.30 -3.69 -5.27
CA ASN A 125 16.96 -4.87 -4.74
C ASN A 125 16.06 -6.10 -4.88
N THR A 126 14.89 -6.03 -4.26
CA THR A 126 13.97 -7.16 -4.10
C THR A 126 12.55 -6.63 -4.02
N THR A 127 11.61 -7.35 -4.63
CA THR A 127 10.18 -7.10 -4.48
C THR A 127 9.54 -8.35 -3.88
N LEU A 128 8.84 -8.16 -2.77
CA LEU A 128 8.03 -9.18 -2.14
C LEU A 128 6.57 -8.98 -2.53
N TYR A 129 5.87 -10.07 -2.80
CA TYR A 129 4.48 -10.06 -3.26
C TYR A 129 3.59 -10.77 -2.25
N ASN A 130 2.33 -10.34 -2.18
CA ASN A 130 1.31 -10.96 -1.34
C ASN A 130 1.73 -11.03 0.14
N ILE A 131 2.24 -9.91 0.65
CA ILE A 131 2.69 -9.78 2.04
C ILE A 131 1.55 -9.20 2.86
N SER A 132 1.14 -9.93 3.89
CA SER A 132 0.14 -9.40 4.80
C SER A 132 0.72 -8.30 5.68
N ASN A 133 -0.11 -7.37 6.14
CA ASN A 133 0.34 -6.31 7.04
C ASN A 133 0.93 -6.86 8.35
N GLY A 134 0.41 -8.01 8.83
CA GLY A 134 0.93 -8.71 10.01
C GLY A 134 2.30 -9.36 9.77
N GLU A 135 2.52 -9.95 8.59
CA GLU A 135 3.82 -10.48 8.17
C GLU A 135 4.85 -9.35 8.07
N ALA A 136 4.51 -8.27 7.37
CA ALA A 136 5.38 -7.10 7.27
C ALA A 136 5.73 -6.51 8.65
N ALA A 137 4.74 -6.43 9.55
CA ALA A 137 4.95 -5.98 10.92
C ALA A 137 5.91 -6.87 11.71
N GLN A 138 5.82 -8.19 11.52
CA GLN A 138 6.71 -9.15 12.16
C GLN A 138 8.14 -9.03 11.65
N ASP A 139 8.35 -9.10 10.34
CA ASP A 139 9.67 -9.14 9.74
C ASP A 139 10.43 -7.82 9.87
N LEU A 140 9.70 -6.69 9.86
CA LEU A 140 10.30 -5.35 10.03
C LEU A 140 10.25 -4.85 11.47
N LEU A 141 9.67 -5.63 12.40
CA LEU A 141 9.48 -5.27 13.82
C LEU A 141 8.74 -3.93 14.00
N ILE A 142 7.69 -3.74 13.19
CA ILE A 142 6.79 -2.58 13.22
C ILE A 142 5.60 -2.91 14.11
N GLY A 143 5.77 -2.64 15.40
CA GLY A 143 4.85 -3.04 16.45
C GLY A 143 5.60 -3.76 17.57
N TYR A 144 4.86 -4.43 18.45
CA TYR A 144 5.42 -5.11 19.61
C TYR A 144 4.47 -6.15 20.16
N ASN A 145 5.02 -7.22 20.75
CA ASN A 145 4.26 -8.33 21.31
C ASN A 145 3.20 -8.83 20.31
N LYS A 146 1.90 -8.80 20.66
CA LYS A 146 0.82 -9.16 19.75
C LYS A 146 0.31 -7.98 18.92
N PHE A 147 0.69 -6.75 19.27
CA PHE A 147 0.31 -5.52 18.57
C PHE A 147 1.20 -5.33 17.34
N LYS A 148 0.93 -6.10 16.28
CA LYS A 148 1.65 -6.08 15.01
C LYS A 148 0.96 -5.14 14.01
N SER A 149 1.11 -3.84 14.21
CA SER A 149 0.32 -2.82 13.50
C SER A 149 0.80 -2.54 12.07
N GLY A 150 2.05 -2.81 11.73
CA GLY A 150 2.55 -2.75 10.35
C GLY A 150 2.44 -1.38 9.71
N PHE A 151 2.24 -1.35 8.39
CA PHE A 151 2.13 -0.14 7.57
C PHE A 151 0.75 0.52 7.65
N LEU A 152 -0.28 -0.21 8.06
CA LEU A 152 -1.64 0.30 8.19
C LEU A 152 -2.28 -0.17 9.50
N ILE A 153 -2.71 0.76 10.36
CA ILE A 153 -3.47 0.37 11.56
C ILE A 153 -4.82 -0.25 11.15
N PRO A 154 -5.17 -1.44 11.68
CA PRO A 154 -6.30 -2.18 11.17
C PRO A 154 -7.64 -1.85 11.86
N THR A 155 -7.74 -0.65 12.43
CA THR A 155 -9.01 -0.14 12.96
C THR A 155 -9.09 1.39 12.91
N ASN A 156 -10.28 1.91 12.67
CA ASN A 156 -10.66 3.31 12.89
C ASN A 156 -11.19 3.58 14.31
N ASN A 157 -11.33 2.55 15.15
CA ASN A 157 -11.70 2.69 16.56
C ASN A 157 -10.44 2.87 17.42
N PHE A 158 -9.96 4.11 17.48
CA PHE A 158 -8.73 4.47 18.20
C PHE A 158 -8.80 4.19 19.70
N ASN A 159 -9.97 4.31 20.34
CA ASN A 159 -10.12 4.00 21.76
C ASN A 159 -9.80 2.52 22.04
N ASN A 160 -10.41 1.61 21.26
CA ASN A 160 -10.13 0.18 21.38
C ASN A 160 -8.66 -0.15 21.02
N LEU A 161 -8.10 0.52 20.00
CA LEU A 161 -6.69 0.35 19.63
C LEU A 161 -5.74 0.72 20.77
N ILE A 162 -6.01 1.82 21.49
CA ILE A 162 -5.24 2.28 22.64
C ILE A 162 -5.35 1.27 23.80
N GLU A 163 -6.54 0.73 24.07
CA GLU A 163 -6.73 -0.31 25.07
C GLU A 163 -5.92 -1.58 24.74
N GLN A 164 -6.00 -2.05 23.49
CA GLN A 164 -5.25 -3.22 23.01
C GLN A 164 -3.73 -3.00 23.07
N ALA A 165 -3.27 -1.79 22.74
CA ALA A 165 -1.86 -1.40 22.82
C ALA A 165 -1.34 -1.43 24.27
N ASN A 166 -2.09 -0.88 25.22
CA ASN A 166 -1.73 -0.89 26.64
C ASN A 166 -1.76 -2.30 27.23
N ALA A 167 -2.68 -3.15 26.78
CA ALA A 167 -2.79 -4.54 27.22
C ALA A 167 -1.56 -5.39 26.85
N GLN A 168 -0.65 -4.90 26.01
CA GLN A 168 0.57 -5.61 25.66
C GLN A 168 1.66 -5.55 26.72
N ASP A 169 1.54 -4.75 27.79
CA ASP A 169 2.42 -4.92 28.94
C ASP A 169 2.04 -6.24 29.66
N GLU A 170 2.59 -7.36 29.16
CA GLU A 170 2.27 -8.73 29.60
C GLU A 170 3.44 -9.36 30.42
N PRO A 171 3.46 -9.22 31.76
CA PRO A 171 4.39 -9.96 32.62
C PRO A 171 4.19 -11.48 32.60
N PRO A 172 5.23 -12.29 32.87
CA PRO A 172 6.61 -11.89 33.14
C PRO A 172 7.51 -11.82 31.89
N TYR A 173 7.06 -12.33 30.75
CA TYR A 173 7.92 -12.60 29.59
C TYR A 173 8.06 -11.42 28.63
N MET A 174 7.02 -10.61 28.47
CA MET A 174 6.96 -9.52 27.48
C MET A 174 6.62 -8.18 28.13
N ASN A 175 6.91 -8.04 29.44
CA ASN A 175 6.71 -6.83 30.22
C ASN A 175 7.43 -5.65 29.57
N ALA A 176 6.72 -4.55 29.42
CA ALA A 176 7.17 -3.38 28.72
C ALA A 176 6.63 -2.10 29.34
N THR A 177 7.16 -0.97 28.92
CA THR A 177 6.49 0.31 29.10
C THR A 177 5.88 0.69 27.76
N VAL A 178 4.58 0.99 27.77
CA VAL A 178 3.85 1.51 26.61
C VAL A 178 3.50 2.96 26.91
N LEU A 179 3.92 3.89 26.05
CA LEU A 179 3.50 5.29 26.08
C LEU A 179 2.73 5.58 24.81
N ILE A 180 1.58 6.24 24.95
CA ILE A 180 0.71 6.57 23.84
C ILE A 180 0.51 8.07 23.82
N GLN A 181 0.70 8.67 22.64
CA GLN A 181 0.48 10.09 22.40
C GLN A 181 -0.52 10.25 21.27
N GLU A 182 -1.62 10.92 21.56
CA GLU A 182 -2.69 11.16 20.60
C GLU A 182 -2.82 12.67 20.32
N THR A 183 -2.95 13.01 19.04
CA THR A 183 -3.34 14.35 18.59
C THR A 183 -4.63 14.27 17.76
N SER A 184 -5.08 15.40 17.22
CA SER A 184 -6.19 15.41 16.27
C SER A 184 -5.88 14.62 14.99
N ARG A 185 -4.61 14.59 14.56
CA ARG A 185 -4.19 14.00 13.27
C ARG A 185 -3.41 12.71 13.42
N THR A 186 -2.72 12.51 14.52
CA THR A 186 -1.76 11.41 14.68
C THR A 186 -2.00 10.61 15.94
N LEU A 187 -1.58 9.34 15.90
CA LEU A 187 -1.52 8.47 17.06
C LEU A 187 -0.15 7.79 17.10
N SER A 188 0.58 8.00 18.18
CA SER A 188 1.93 7.46 18.37
C SER A 188 1.97 6.46 19.50
N PHE A 189 2.69 5.37 19.29
CA PHE A 189 2.94 4.32 20.26
C PHE A 189 4.45 4.19 20.46
N GLU A 190 4.88 4.27 21.71
CA GLU A 190 6.25 3.97 22.13
C GLU A 190 6.21 2.75 23.03
N PHE A 191 6.97 1.73 22.66
CA PHE A 191 7.13 0.49 23.40
C PHE A 191 8.59 0.31 23.77
N GLN A 192 8.83 0.00 25.04
CA GLN A 192 10.14 -0.37 25.54
C GLN A 192 10.04 -1.63 26.39
N GLN A 193 10.53 -2.75 25.86
CA GLN A 193 10.58 -4.01 26.58
C GLN A 193 11.59 -3.95 27.73
N LYS A 194 11.17 -4.42 28.91
CA LYS A 194 12.00 -4.39 30.13
C LYS A 194 12.92 -5.61 30.26
N ALA A 195 12.63 -6.71 29.57
CA ALA A 195 13.36 -7.98 29.69
C ALA A 195 13.62 -8.64 28.31
N PHE A 196 14.48 -9.65 28.30
CA PHE A 196 14.82 -10.49 27.13
C PHE A 196 15.38 -9.72 25.93
N PHE A 197 14.55 -9.44 24.93
CA PHE A 197 14.99 -8.87 23.66
C PHE A 197 15.30 -7.37 23.73
N GLN A 198 14.85 -6.69 24.79
CA GLN A 198 15.05 -5.25 25.01
C GLN A 198 14.60 -4.41 23.80
N GLN A 199 13.54 -4.86 23.12
CA GLN A 199 13.00 -4.14 21.98
C GLN A 199 12.55 -2.74 22.36
N LYS A 200 12.91 -1.77 21.52
CA LYS A 200 12.36 -0.42 21.57
C LYS A 200 11.75 -0.11 20.22
N THR A 201 10.49 0.30 20.21
CA THR A 201 9.75 0.60 18.99
C THR A 201 8.92 1.84 19.20
N PHE A 202 9.07 2.80 18.29
CA PHE A 202 8.25 3.97 18.19
C PHE A 202 7.55 3.93 16.83
N CYS A 203 6.23 4.06 16.81
CA CYS A 203 5.44 4.14 15.59
C CYS A 203 4.48 5.31 15.68
N THR A 204 4.39 6.12 14.63
CA THR A 204 3.39 7.18 14.49
C THR A 204 2.52 6.88 13.29
N TYR A 205 1.21 6.93 13.49
CA TYR A 205 0.20 6.69 12.47
C TYR A 205 -0.63 7.94 12.21
N ASP A 206 -1.07 8.06 10.96
CA ASP A 206 -2.06 9.03 10.51
C ASP A 206 -3.48 8.55 10.88
N LYS A 207 -4.26 9.37 11.59
CA LYS A 207 -5.61 9.00 12.02
C LYS A 207 -6.66 9.08 10.91
N LEU A 208 -6.36 9.75 9.79
CA LEU A 208 -7.32 9.87 8.69
C LEU A 208 -7.24 8.68 7.74
N THR A 209 -6.02 8.26 7.41
CA THR A 209 -5.75 7.17 6.46
C THR A 209 -5.40 5.85 7.16
N GLY A 210 -4.95 5.90 8.41
CA GLY A 210 -4.39 4.76 9.12
C GLY A 210 -2.94 4.44 8.75
N LEU A 211 -2.31 5.19 7.84
CA LEU A 211 -0.95 4.89 7.37
C LEU A 211 0.10 5.14 8.45
N LEU A 212 1.11 4.28 8.47
CA LEU A 212 2.34 4.53 9.22
C LEU A 212 3.03 5.76 8.63
N ILE A 213 3.22 6.80 9.44
CA ILE A 213 3.96 8.02 9.06
C ILE A 213 5.45 7.83 9.35
N TYR A 214 5.77 7.26 10.51
CA TYR A 214 7.14 7.14 10.98
C TYR A 214 7.28 5.92 11.87
N THR A 215 8.40 5.21 11.74
CA THR A 215 8.81 4.21 12.74
C THR A 215 10.30 4.28 13.02
N ASN A 216 10.65 3.96 14.26
CA ASN A 216 12.01 3.75 14.72
C ASN A 216 12.01 2.55 15.66
N THR A 217 12.67 1.46 15.27
CA THR A 217 12.64 0.21 16.00
C THR A 217 14.04 -0.38 16.13
N THR A 218 14.33 -0.94 17.29
CA THR A 218 15.64 -1.51 17.64
C THR A 218 15.48 -2.78 18.46
N VAL A 219 16.17 -3.84 18.04
CA VAL A 219 16.25 -5.13 18.76
C VAL A 219 17.63 -5.74 18.54
N GLY A 220 18.43 -5.86 19.59
CA GLY A 220 19.81 -6.35 19.48
C GLY A 220 20.62 -5.53 18.46
N ASN A 221 21.04 -6.16 17.36
CA ASN A 221 21.77 -5.50 16.26
C ASN A 221 20.87 -5.01 15.12
N TYR A 222 19.56 -5.26 15.19
CA TYR A 222 18.60 -4.77 14.21
C TYR A 222 18.22 -3.33 14.53
N PHE A 223 18.22 -2.49 13.50
CA PHE A 223 17.74 -1.12 13.53
C PHE A 223 16.96 -0.83 12.26
N LEU A 224 15.78 -0.21 12.39
CA LEU A 224 15.03 0.36 11.28
C LEU A 224 14.48 1.72 11.71
N GLU A 225 14.76 2.75 10.91
CA GLU A 225 14.13 4.06 10.99
C GLU A 225 13.69 4.49 9.61
N MET A 226 12.40 4.81 9.47
CA MET A 226 11.84 5.24 8.21
C MET A 226 10.66 6.19 8.36
N THR A 227 10.45 7.01 7.34
CA THR A 227 9.40 8.03 7.28
C THR A 227 8.68 7.96 5.94
N LEU A 228 7.35 7.99 5.96
CA LEU A 228 6.51 8.15 4.79
C LEU A 228 6.74 9.54 4.17
N THR A 229 6.97 9.59 2.85
CA THR A 229 7.36 10.82 2.14
C THR A 229 6.25 11.43 1.29
N ASN A 230 5.24 10.64 0.92
CA ASN A 230 4.09 11.05 0.12
C ASN A 230 2.77 10.81 0.88
N LEU A 231 2.71 11.23 2.15
CA LEU A 231 1.45 11.23 2.89
C LEU A 231 0.43 12.11 2.14
N PRO A 232 -0.78 11.63 1.84
CA PRO A 232 -1.72 12.41 1.06
C PRO A 232 -2.16 13.67 1.83
N ASP A 233 -2.18 14.80 1.13
CA ASP A 233 -2.54 16.10 1.69
C ASP A 233 -4.03 16.39 1.51
N TYR A 234 -4.82 15.93 2.46
CA TYR A 234 -6.27 16.20 2.53
C TYR A 234 -6.61 17.62 2.99
N THR A 235 -5.62 18.50 3.19
CA THR A 235 -5.87 19.92 3.45
C THR A 235 -6.05 20.73 2.16
N SER A 236 -5.79 20.11 1.01
CA SER A 236 -6.04 20.71 -0.30
C SER A 236 -7.28 20.10 -0.94
N ASP A 237 -8.33 20.91 -1.14
CA ASP A 237 -9.41 20.64 -2.08
C ASP A 237 -8.82 20.61 -3.51
N SER A 238 -8.08 19.57 -3.84
CA SER A 238 -7.64 19.34 -5.21
C SER A 238 -8.85 18.80 -5.98
N ASN A 239 -9.34 19.60 -6.92
CA ASN A 239 -10.40 19.24 -7.87
C ASN A 239 -9.90 18.11 -8.79
N LEU A 240 -9.75 16.90 -8.27
CA LEU A 240 -9.58 15.71 -9.09
C LEU A 240 -10.94 15.46 -9.74
N ILE A 241 -11.01 15.74 -11.04
CA ILE A 241 -12.15 15.34 -11.88
C ILE A 241 -12.26 13.82 -11.75
N PRO A 242 -13.33 13.27 -11.17
CA PRO A 242 -13.48 11.83 -11.00
C PRO A 242 -13.33 11.13 -12.35
N SER A 243 -12.67 9.97 -12.37
CA SER A 243 -12.44 9.15 -13.58
C SER A 243 -13.71 8.92 -14.41
N PHE A 244 -14.87 8.89 -13.75
CA PHE A 244 -16.20 8.82 -14.36
C PHE A 244 -16.56 10.05 -15.22
N GLN A 245 -16.18 11.27 -14.82
CA GLN A 245 -16.41 12.46 -15.64
C GLN A 245 -15.50 12.47 -16.87
N LEU A 246 -14.26 11.96 -16.73
CA LEU A 246 -13.34 11.80 -17.87
C LEU A 246 -13.90 10.78 -18.89
N SER A 247 -14.47 9.67 -18.42
CA SER A 247 -15.06 8.64 -19.28
C SER A 247 -16.31 9.13 -20.01
N LEU A 248 -17.14 9.96 -19.36
CA LEU A 248 -18.27 10.65 -19.99
C LEU A 248 -17.82 11.58 -21.13
N ILE A 249 -16.77 12.37 -20.91
CA ILE A 249 -16.22 13.28 -21.94
C ILE A 249 -15.69 12.48 -23.13
N ILE A 250 -14.92 11.42 -22.89
CA ILE A 250 -14.39 10.55 -23.94
C ILE A 250 -15.53 9.90 -24.74
N THR A 251 -16.57 9.41 -24.06
CA THR A 251 -17.73 8.79 -24.71
C THR A 251 -18.53 9.79 -25.56
N ALA A 252 -18.70 11.03 -25.07
CA ALA A 252 -19.35 12.11 -25.82
C ALA A 252 -18.57 12.52 -27.08
N LEU A 253 -17.24 12.63 -26.97
CA LEU A 253 -16.37 12.92 -28.13
C LEU A 253 -16.41 11.78 -29.17
N PHE A 254 -16.52 10.54 -28.71
CA PHE A 254 -16.58 9.38 -29.60
C PHE A 254 -17.91 9.28 -30.35
N THR A 255 -19.03 9.44 -29.62
CA THR A 255 -20.37 9.41 -30.21
C THR A 255 -20.58 10.54 -31.22
N THR A 256 -20.15 11.76 -30.92
CA THR A 256 -20.19 12.90 -31.86
C THR A 256 -19.35 12.65 -33.11
N SER A 257 -18.16 12.07 -32.97
CA SER A 257 -17.29 11.69 -34.10
C SER A 257 -17.95 10.64 -35.01
N ILE A 258 -18.60 9.62 -34.43
CA ILE A 258 -19.35 8.62 -35.20
C ILE A 258 -20.52 9.26 -35.97
N ILE A 259 -21.31 10.10 -35.29
CA ILE A 259 -22.44 10.80 -35.91
C ILE A 259 -21.95 11.65 -37.09
N TYR A 260 -20.86 12.40 -36.91
CA TYR A 260 -20.27 13.23 -37.96
C TYR A 260 -19.86 12.39 -39.19
N ILE A 261 -19.19 11.25 -38.99
CA ILE A 261 -18.82 10.33 -40.07
C ILE A 261 -20.05 9.83 -40.85
N PHE A 262 -21.15 9.50 -40.15
CA PHE A 262 -22.40 9.07 -40.79
C PHE A 262 -23.08 10.19 -41.59
N VAL A 263 -23.10 11.41 -41.07
CA VAL A 263 -23.68 12.58 -41.74
C VAL A 263 -22.89 12.92 -43.01
N VAL A 264 -21.55 12.93 -42.94
CA VAL A 264 -20.70 13.19 -44.11
C VAL A 264 -20.87 12.10 -45.17
N LYS A 265 -20.95 10.82 -44.79
CA LYS A 265 -21.23 9.72 -45.72
C LYS A 265 -22.58 9.85 -46.43
N ARG A 266 -23.61 10.36 -45.76
CA ARG A 266 -24.93 10.61 -46.37
C ARG A 266 -24.87 11.74 -47.40
N LYS A 267 -24.21 12.86 -47.10
CA LYS A 267 -24.04 13.97 -48.04
C LYS A 267 -23.29 13.57 -49.32
N ILE A 268 -22.23 12.78 -49.19
CA ILE A 268 -21.45 12.28 -50.35
C ILE A 268 -22.24 11.30 -51.23
N LYS A 269 -23.30 10.66 -50.71
CA LYS A 269 -24.17 9.78 -51.51
C LYS A 269 -25.32 10.52 -52.21
N ALA A 270 -25.62 11.74 -51.77
CA ALA A 270 -26.72 12.56 -52.31
C ALA A 270 -26.27 13.47 -53.46
N ASN A 271 -24.95 13.64 -53.63
CA ASN A 271 -24.30 14.27 -54.79
C ASN A 271 -23.70 13.18 -55.69
#